data_AF-A0AAD9TQ14-F1
#
_entry.id   AF-A0AAD9TQ14-F1
#
_cell.length_a   1.000
_cell.length_b   1.000
_cell.length_c   1.000
_cell.angle_alpha   90.00
_cell.angle_beta   90.00
_cell.angle_gamma   90.00
#
_symmetry.space_group_name_H-M   'P 1'
#
loop_
_entity.id
_entity.type
_entity.pdbx_description
1 polymer ?
#
loop_
_entity_poly.entity_id
_entity_poly.type
_entity_poly.pdbx_seq_one_letter_code
_entity_poly.pdbx_strand_id
1 'polypeptide(L)'
;MSSNRDEPLAFTSTSPITVSDHLGSFHADPSTVSSSSHLGSASNSFQNDTFLGESSIGNGSGIGDAEYGFSRPEFRSGHLAGSVDLYDRHVFLCYKNPSVWTPRIEAAEFDRLPRLLSAAVGARKARMKRETRLTICEGHDGTETSNGDVLIFPDMIRYRRLTHFDVDTFVEEVLVKDGEWLPGTPETLKGWYVFVCSHGSRDRRCGVCGPPLLNRFKEEIEILGLHGKVSVSPCSHIGGHKYAGNVIIFGSNINGEVTGHWYGYVTPDDVPTLLEQHIGKGEIVDWLWRGQMGLTEEEQLRSQELRLQLNGEANIERSSNEVIQRQLKDENTSSCRSQVEGLGCCQENGESCCQNPVLPGKPDNLDTNERAVKATTEKKKSSKKLLSRMNSGKGTFTRKVRARPTWLENWEREDTYATLAVAFAAVSVFVAYSCYKQLR
;
A
#
# COMPACT_ATOMS: atom_id res chain seq x y z
N MET A 1 -51.29 -17.85 -22.47
CA MET A 1 -51.96 -17.81 -23.79
C MET A 1 -52.70 -16.47 -23.82
N SER A 2 -52.18 -15.47 -24.53
CA SER A 2 -52.43 -15.19 -25.97
C SER A 2 -53.86 -14.70 -26.23
N SER A 3 -54.14 -13.65 -27.01
CA SER A 3 -53.37 -12.50 -27.55
C SER A 3 -54.35 -11.58 -28.32
N ASN A 4 -53.95 -10.34 -28.69
CA ASN A 4 -54.44 -9.61 -29.89
C ASN A 4 -55.91 -9.06 -29.88
N ARG A 5 -56.31 -7.99 -30.60
CA ARG A 5 -55.64 -7.02 -31.51
C ARG A 5 -56.53 -5.78 -31.83
N ASP A 6 -55.87 -4.66 -32.16
CA ASP A 6 -56.12 -3.61 -33.20
C ASP A 6 -57.51 -2.95 -33.44
N GLU A 7 -57.59 -1.62 -33.13
CA GLU A 7 -57.95 -0.43 -33.99
C GLU A 7 -59.23 -0.39 -34.91
N PRO A 8 -59.66 0.74 -35.59
CA PRO A 8 -58.90 1.95 -36.01
C PRO A 8 -59.60 3.36 -36.11
N LEU A 9 -58.80 4.41 -36.46
CA LEU A 9 -59.08 5.73 -37.13
C LEU A 9 -59.88 6.89 -36.43
N ALA A 10 -59.72 8.20 -36.75
CA ALA A 10 -58.59 9.07 -37.23
C ALA A 10 -58.95 10.60 -37.31
N PHE A 11 -57.92 11.49 -37.30
CA PHE A 11 -57.87 12.93 -37.74
C PHE A 11 -58.64 14.04 -36.94
N THR A 12 -58.23 15.34 -36.84
CA THR A 12 -57.29 16.21 -37.61
C THR A 12 -56.78 17.44 -36.80
N SER A 13 -55.57 17.99 -37.11
CA SER A 13 -55.12 19.43 -37.22
C SER A 13 -55.58 20.54 -36.21
N THR A 14 -54.86 21.61 -35.80
CA THR A 14 -53.69 22.38 -36.32
C THR A 14 -53.07 23.31 -35.23
N SER A 15 -51.86 23.87 -35.44
CA SER A 15 -51.19 24.94 -34.64
C SER A 15 -51.30 26.34 -35.36
N PRO A 16 -50.44 27.42 -35.26
CA PRO A 16 -49.15 27.66 -34.54
C PRO A 16 -48.86 29.12 -33.99
N ILE A 17 -47.65 29.34 -33.39
CA ILE A 17 -46.80 30.60 -33.40
C ILE A 17 -47.28 31.83 -32.55
N THR A 18 -46.46 32.61 -31.82
CA THR A 18 -45.35 33.53 -32.27
C THR A 18 -44.31 33.90 -31.17
N VAL A 19 -43.14 34.42 -31.61
CA VAL A 19 -41.94 34.84 -30.85
C VAL A 19 -41.68 36.36 -31.03
N SER A 20 -40.97 37.05 -30.12
CA SER A 20 -40.05 38.17 -30.45
C SER A 20 -39.15 38.63 -29.29
N ASP A 21 -37.84 38.75 -29.56
CA ASP A 21 -36.84 39.51 -28.78
C ASP A 21 -36.78 40.98 -29.23
N HIS A 22 -36.20 41.89 -28.44
CA HIS A 22 -35.34 42.98 -28.98
C HIS A 22 -34.42 43.65 -27.92
N LEU A 23 -33.37 44.31 -28.43
CA LEU A 23 -32.14 44.77 -27.76
C LEU A 23 -32.13 46.30 -27.47
N GLY A 24 -31.44 46.77 -26.41
CA GLY A 24 -31.15 48.22 -26.22
C GLY A 24 -30.43 48.60 -24.90
N SER A 25 -29.51 49.57 -24.92
CA SER A 25 -28.56 49.93 -23.83
C SER A 25 -28.75 51.35 -23.28
N PHE A 26 -28.48 51.59 -21.98
CA PHE A 26 -27.47 52.55 -21.43
C PHE A 26 -27.73 53.07 -19.99
N HIS A 27 -26.65 53.06 -19.18
CA HIS A 27 -26.31 53.86 -17.96
C HIS A 27 -27.38 54.36 -16.94
N ALA A 28 -27.24 53.93 -15.67
CA ALA A 28 -26.68 54.76 -14.58
C ALA A 28 -26.55 53.99 -13.24
N ASP A 29 -25.48 54.26 -12.48
CA ASP A 29 -25.20 53.86 -11.08
C ASP A 29 -25.56 55.07 -10.15
N PRO A 30 -25.50 55.05 -8.79
CA PRO A 30 -25.01 54.00 -7.89
C PRO A 30 -25.82 53.74 -6.59
N SER A 31 -25.36 52.73 -5.81
CA SER A 31 -25.04 52.81 -4.36
C SER A 31 -25.58 51.71 -3.40
N THR A 32 -24.66 51.28 -2.52
CA THR A 32 -24.83 50.73 -1.14
C THR A 32 -25.32 49.28 -0.87
N VAL A 33 -24.30 48.41 -0.74
CA VAL A 33 -24.03 47.40 0.32
C VAL A 33 -25.03 46.25 0.64
N SER A 34 -24.43 45.05 0.72
CA SER A 34 -24.83 43.85 1.50
C SER A 34 -25.61 42.76 0.75
N SER A 35 -24.92 41.71 0.29
CA SER A 35 -25.39 40.32 0.42
C SER A 35 -24.36 39.25 0.02
N SER A 36 -24.52 38.12 0.69
CA SER A 36 -23.98 36.76 0.53
C SER A 36 -23.63 36.20 -0.86
N SER A 37 -22.67 35.26 -0.85
CA SER A 37 -22.61 33.98 -1.61
C SER A 37 -22.77 33.95 -3.14
N HIS A 38 -21.72 33.49 -3.85
CA HIS A 38 -21.75 32.48 -4.93
C HIS A 38 -20.28 32.13 -5.29
N LEU A 39 -19.79 30.89 -5.17
CA LEU A 39 -19.93 29.80 -6.14
C LEU A 39 -19.59 30.20 -7.59
N GLY A 40 -18.30 30.31 -7.89
CA GLY A 40 -17.77 30.39 -9.26
C GLY A 40 -17.37 29.02 -9.79
N SER A 41 -18.24 28.40 -10.59
CA SER A 41 -17.92 27.17 -11.33
C SER A 41 -17.01 27.46 -12.53
N ALA A 42 -15.76 27.03 -12.48
CA ALA A 42 -14.87 27.02 -13.64
C ALA A 42 -14.82 25.61 -14.27
N SER A 43 -15.65 25.40 -15.30
CA SER A 43 -15.66 24.18 -16.10
C SER A 43 -14.52 24.18 -17.12
N ASN A 44 -13.31 23.81 -16.70
CA ASN A 44 -12.24 23.48 -17.65
C ASN A 44 -12.47 22.07 -18.21
N SER A 45 -12.75 22.00 -19.51
CA SER A 45 -12.83 20.75 -20.25
C SER A 45 -11.47 20.08 -20.31
N PHE A 46 -11.31 18.94 -19.65
CA PHE A 46 -10.15 18.07 -19.87
C PHE A 46 -10.24 17.49 -21.29
N GLN A 47 -9.34 17.92 -22.17
CA GLN A 47 -9.12 17.24 -23.44
C GLN A 47 -8.38 15.92 -23.16
N ASN A 48 -8.92 14.80 -23.65
CA ASN A 48 -8.32 13.48 -23.49
C ASN A 48 -7.12 13.34 -24.42
N ASP A 49 -5.91 13.59 -23.91
CA ASP A 49 -4.71 13.05 -24.56
C ASP A 49 -4.70 11.52 -24.38
N THR A 50 -4.82 10.84 -25.51
CA THR A 50 -4.95 9.38 -25.58
C THR A 50 -3.60 8.74 -25.32
N PHE A 51 -3.42 8.18 -24.11
CA PHE A 51 -2.21 7.46 -23.77
C PHE A 51 -2.24 6.05 -24.38
N LEU A 52 -1.74 5.92 -25.62
CA LEU A 52 -1.37 4.62 -26.16
C LEU A 52 -0.18 4.09 -25.36
N GLY A 53 -0.33 2.88 -24.82
CA GLY A 53 0.74 2.21 -24.10
C GLY A 53 1.83 1.75 -25.06
N GLU A 54 3.03 2.33 -24.93
CA GLU A 54 4.23 1.80 -25.57
C GLU A 54 5.37 1.68 -24.54
N SER A 55 5.85 0.45 -24.38
CA SER A 55 6.91 0.07 -23.46
C SER A 55 8.28 0.57 -23.95
N SER A 56 8.55 1.86 -23.78
CA SER A 56 9.80 2.50 -24.17
C SER A 56 10.61 2.96 -22.95
N ILE A 57 11.71 2.25 -22.68
CA ILE A 57 12.75 2.70 -21.75
C ILE A 57 13.51 3.85 -22.43
N GLY A 58 13.19 5.10 -22.11
CA GLY A 58 13.96 6.27 -22.59
C GLY A 58 13.24 7.62 -22.49
N ASN A 59 13.84 8.55 -21.73
CA ASN A 59 13.71 10.01 -21.81
C ASN A 59 12.36 10.74 -21.68
N GLY A 60 11.22 10.06 -21.53
CA GLY A 60 9.94 10.74 -21.20
C GLY A 60 9.83 11.27 -19.75
N SER A 61 10.70 10.81 -18.84
CA SER A 61 10.54 10.99 -17.39
C SER A 61 10.75 12.42 -16.87
N GLY A 62 11.75 13.14 -17.40
CA GLY A 62 12.27 14.36 -16.77
C GLY A 62 11.28 15.54 -16.71
N ILE A 63 10.41 15.68 -17.70
CA ILE A 63 9.43 16.79 -17.75
C ILE A 63 8.32 16.56 -16.71
N GLY A 64 7.80 15.33 -16.62
CA GLY A 64 6.74 14.98 -15.67
C GLY A 64 7.21 15.07 -14.22
N ASP A 65 8.46 14.70 -13.93
CA ASP A 65 9.00 14.76 -12.57
C ASP A 65 9.28 16.19 -12.08
N ALA A 66 9.77 17.08 -12.96
CA ALA A 66 10.02 18.47 -12.64
C ALA A 66 8.73 19.30 -12.38
N GLU A 67 7.61 18.95 -13.02
CA GLU A 67 6.34 19.67 -12.89
C GLU A 67 5.40 19.04 -11.83
N TYR A 68 5.37 17.71 -11.73
CA TYR A 68 4.41 16.99 -10.90
C TYR A 68 5.03 15.99 -9.92
N GLY A 69 6.27 15.56 -10.14
CA GLY A 69 6.97 14.55 -9.36
C GLY A 69 7.76 15.12 -8.19
N PHE A 70 8.89 14.48 -7.87
CA PHE A 70 9.69 14.79 -6.67
C PHE A 70 10.64 15.97 -6.86
N SER A 71 11.02 16.27 -8.12
CA SER A 71 11.91 17.40 -8.45
C SER A 71 11.19 18.76 -8.55
N ARG A 72 9.90 18.84 -8.19
CA ARG A 72 9.11 20.09 -8.25
C ARG A 72 9.64 21.16 -7.28
N PRO A 73 9.69 22.46 -7.64
CA PRO A 73 10.37 23.49 -6.85
C PRO A 73 9.87 23.66 -5.41
N GLU A 74 8.59 23.37 -5.16
CA GLU A 74 7.96 23.49 -3.84
C GLU A 74 7.85 22.15 -3.08
N PHE A 75 8.53 21.10 -3.54
CA PHE A 75 8.63 19.83 -2.82
C PHE A 75 9.21 20.04 -1.41
N ARG A 76 8.62 19.39 -0.39
CA ARG A 76 9.01 19.50 1.04
C ARG A 76 9.02 20.93 1.63
N SER A 77 8.39 21.91 0.96
CA SER A 77 8.32 23.30 1.46
C SER A 77 7.19 23.59 2.46
N GLY A 78 6.12 22.79 2.46
CA GLY A 78 4.93 23.04 3.26
C GLY A 78 4.92 22.31 4.62
N HIS A 79 4.34 22.93 5.64
CA HIS A 79 4.07 22.29 6.92
C HIS A 79 3.17 21.05 6.76
N LEU A 80 3.53 19.93 7.38
CA LEU A 80 2.84 18.64 7.25
C LEU A 80 1.90 18.33 8.42
N ALA A 81 2.35 18.44 9.67
CA ALA A 81 1.56 18.04 10.83
C ALA A 81 0.26 18.87 10.97
N GLY A 82 -0.79 18.25 11.50
CA GLY A 82 -2.13 18.84 11.57
C GLY A 82 -2.88 18.87 10.24
N SER A 83 -2.28 18.45 9.12
CA SER A 83 -2.90 18.56 7.80
C SER A 83 -3.86 17.42 7.43
N VAL A 84 -4.28 16.61 8.40
CA VAL A 84 -5.24 15.51 8.21
C VAL A 84 -6.53 15.86 8.94
N ASP A 85 -7.63 15.93 8.20
CA ASP A 85 -8.96 16.15 8.78
C ASP A 85 -9.28 15.05 9.81
N LEU A 86 -9.95 15.39 10.91
CA LEU A 86 -10.44 14.40 11.88
C LEU A 86 -11.36 13.39 11.18
N TYR A 87 -11.13 12.10 11.42
CA TYR A 87 -12.06 11.02 11.13
C TYR A 87 -11.70 9.78 11.98
N ASP A 88 -12.69 8.97 12.34
CA ASP A 88 -12.56 7.86 13.30
C ASP A 88 -12.40 6.48 12.66
N ARG A 89 -12.83 6.35 11.39
CA ARG A 89 -12.90 5.07 10.67
C ARG A 89 -12.56 5.26 9.20
N HIS A 90 -11.60 4.51 8.68
CA HIS A 90 -11.29 4.45 7.25
C HIS A 90 -11.89 3.18 6.64
N VAL A 91 -12.72 3.35 5.61
CA VAL A 91 -13.27 2.27 4.80
C VAL A 91 -12.60 2.30 3.43
N PHE A 92 -11.97 1.19 3.05
CA PHE A 92 -11.41 1.01 1.71
C PHE A 92 -12.26 0.04 0.91
N LEU A 93 -12.71 0.45 -0.27
CA LEU A 93 -13.29 -0.45 -1.27
C LEU A 93 -12.18 -0.92 -2.21
N CYS A 94 -11.90 -2.22 -2.23
CA CYS A 94 -11.05 -2.86 -3.23
C CYS A 94 -11.79 -2.86 -4.58
N TYR A 95 -11.29 -2.11 -5.56
CA TYR A 95 -11.97 -1.96 -6.85
C TYR A 95 -11.04 -1.65 -8.02
N LYS A 96 -10.87 -2.61 -8.92
CA LYS A 96 -10.09 -2.55 -10.16
C LYS A 96 -8.66 -2.00 -9.94
N ASN A 97 -7.99 -1.55 -11.00
CA ASN A 97 -6.67 -0.94 -10.94
C ASN A 97 -6.75 0.60 -11.06
N PRO A 98 -5.69 1.34 -10.69
CA PRO A 98 -5.68 2.81 -10.77
C PRO A 98 -5.85 3.40 -12.17
N SER A 99 -5.52 2.64 -13.22
CA SER A 99 -5.57 3.13 -14.61
C SER A 99 -6.99 3.24 -15.19
N VAL A 100 -7.99 2.60 -14.55
CA VAL A 100 -9.40 2.68 -14.96
C VAL A 100 -10.27 3.52 -14.03
N TRP A 101 -9.70 4.13 -12.98
CA TRP A 101 -10.47 4.97 -12.07
C TRP A 101 -10.83 6.33 -12.68
N THR A 102 -12.10 6.70 -12.58
CA THR A 102 -12.60 8.02 -13.00
C THR A 102 -12.13 9.13 -12.05
N PRO A 103 -11.90 10.37 -12.52
CA PRO A 103 -11.45 11.48 -11.67
C PRO A 103 -12.36 11.80 -10.47
N ARG A 104 -13.63 11.35 -10.52
CA ARG A 104 -14.63 11.39 -9.45
C ARG A 104 -15.30 10.03 -9.38
N ILE A 105 -15.49 9.49 -8.18
CA ILE A 105 -16.14 8.20 -7.94
C ILE A 105 -17.63 8.30 -8.31
N GLU A 106 -18.21 9.47 -8.10
CA GLU A 106 -19.59 9.82 -8.41
C GLU A 106 -19.86 9.88 -9.92
N ALA A 107 -18.83 10.16 -10.72
CA ALA A 107 -18.90 10.28 -12.18
C ALA A 107 -18.70 8.92 -12.90
N ALA A 108 -18.60 7.82 -12.16
CA ALA A 108 -18.51 6.49 -12.75
C ALA A 108 -19.89 6.01 -13.25
N GLU A 109 -20.23 6.37 -14.49
CA GLU A 109 -21.54 6.05 -15.09
C GLU A 109 -21.77 4.53 -15.19
N PHE A 110 -20.76 3.80 -15.63
CA PHE A 110 -20.81 2.34 -15.84
C PHE A 110 -20.61 1.53 -14.56
N ASP A 111 -19.80 2.04 -13.62
CA ASP A 111 -19.39 1.30 -12.43
C ASP A 111 -20.28 1.61 -11.22
N ARG A 112 -21.35 0.83 -11.08
CA ARG A 112 -22.39 1.04 -10.07
C ARG A 112 -21.89 0.94 -8.62
N LEU A 113 -21.01 -0.03 -8.31
CA LEU A 113 -20.64 -0.32 -6.92
C LEU A 113 -19.94 0.86 -6.22
N PRO A 114 -18.82 1.43 -6.73
CA PRO A 114 -18.17 2.57 -6.07
C PRO A 114 -19.09 3.79 -5.96
N ARG A 115 -19.87 4.08 -7.01
CA ARG A 115 -20.78 5.21 -7.06
C ARG A 115 -21.93 5.08 -6.06
N LEU A 116 -22.57 3.91 -5.98
CA LEU A 116 -23.63 3.65 -5.01
C LEU A 116 -23.08 3.63 -3.58
N LEU A 117 -21.90 3.05 -3.34
CA LEU A 117 -21.28 3.04 -2.01
C LEU A 117 -20.94 4.46 -1.52
N SER A 118 -20.33 5.30 -2.39
CA SER A 118 -20.08 6.72 -2.08
C SER A 118 -21.38 7.46 -1.73
N ALA A 119 -22.41 7.31 -2.57
CA ALA A 119 -23.72 7.93 -2.34
C ALA A 119 -24.39 7.43 -1.04
N ALA A 120 -24.35 6.13 -0.76
CA ALA A 120 -24.97 5.51 0.41
C ALA A 120 -24.28 5.89 1.72
N VAL A 121 -22.94 6.02 1.72
CA VAL A 121 -22.15 6.52 2.84
C VAL A 121 -22.44 8.01 3.06
N GLY A 122 -22.39 8.83 2.00
CA GLY A 122 -22.69 10.27 2.08
C GLY A 122 -24.08 10.57 2.62
N ALA A 123 -25.11 9.90 2.09
CA ALA A 123 -26.50 10.06 2.52
C ALA A 123 -26.77 9.65 3.98
N ARG A 124 -25.92 8.79 4.56
CA ARG A 124 -26.05 8.28 5.93
C ARG A 124 -25.04 8.85 6.91
N LYS A 125 -24.14 9.76 6.51
CA LYS A 125 -23.04 10.30 7.35
C LYS A 125 -23.54 10.76 8.73
N ALA A 126 -24.64 11.52 8.80
CA ALA A 126 -25.21 12.03 10.05
C ALA A 126 -25.83 10.96 10.98
N ARG A 127 -25.96 9.71 10.54
CA ARG A 127 -26.48 8.57 11.32
C ARG A 127 -25.36 7.64 11.80
N MET A 128 -24.13 7.79 11.31
CA MET A 128 -22.99 6.97 11.70
C MET A 128 -22.44 7.44 13.05
N LYS A 129 -22.10 6.52 13.96
CA LYS A 129 -21.51 6.85 15.27
C LYS A 129 -20.07 7.36 15.20
N ARG A 130 -19.41 7.17 14.05
CA ARG A 130 -17.99 7.37 13.79
C ARG A 130 -17.81 8.12 12.49
N GLU A 131 -17.03 9.19 12.46
CA GLU A 131 -16.73 9.90 11.22
C GLU A 131 -15.96 8.98 10.27
N THR A 132 -16.62 8.63 9.17
CA THR A 132 -16.18 7.55 8.28
C THR A 132 -15.68 8.12 6.96
N ARG A 133 -14.41 7.85 6.63
CA ARG A 133 -13.76 8.24 5.37
C ARG A 133 -13.77 7.06 4.40
N LEU A 134 -14.35 7.23 3.21
CA LEU A 134 -14.36 6.23 2.15
C LEU A 134 -13.25 6.52 1.14
N THR A 135 -12.46 5.49 0.81
CA THR A 135 -11.40 5.53 -0.20
C THR A 135 -11.50 4.27 -1.08
N ILE A 136 -11.08 4.33 -2.34
CA ILE A 136 -10.88 3.12 -3.17
C ILE A 136 -9.41 2.69 -3.08
N CYS A 137 -9.15 1.39 -2.99
CA CYS A 137 -7.83 0.81 -3.24
C CYS A 137 -7.91 -0.22 -4.39
N GLU A 138 -6.77 -0.63 -4.92
CA GLU A 138 -6.74 -1.66 -5.97
C GLU A 138 -7.33 -2.99 -5.49
N GLY A 139 -8.16 -3.60 -6.34
CA GLY A 139 -8.54 -4.99 -6.19
C GLY A 139 -7.37 -5.88 -6.56
N HIS A 140 -6.90 -6.73 -5.63
CA HIS A 140 -5.83 -7.68 -5.89
C HIS A 140 -6.33 -8.83 -6.78
N ASP A 141 -5.43 -9.53 -7.45
CA ASP A 141 -5.71 -10.60 -8.43
C ASP A 141 -6.31 -10.08 -9.75
N GLY A 142 -5.76 -10.55 -10.88
CA GLY A 142 -6.23 -10.22 -12.24
C GLY A 142 -7.57 -10.85 -12.64
N THR A 143 -8.40 -11.18 -11.66
CA THR A 143 -9.73 -11.79 -11.79
C THR A 143 -10.74 -10.95 -11.01
N GLU A 144 -12.02 -10.96 -11.42
CA GLU A 144 -13.04 -10.06 -10.86
C GLU A 144 -13.39 -10.31 -9.36
N THR A 145 -12.67 -11.21 -8.69
CA THR A 145 -13.01 -11.86 -7.42
C THR A 145 -12.76 -11.03 -6.16
N SER A 146 -11.84 -10.05 -6.20
CA SER A 146 -11.57 -9.11 -5.10
C SER A 146 -12.32 -7.78 -5.24
N ASN A 147 -12.93 -7.54 -6.41
CA ASN A 147 -13.68 -6.32 -6.66
C ASN A 147 -14.94 -6.32 -5.79
N GLY A 148 -15.00 -5.40 -4.83
CA GLY A 148 -16.02 -5.38 -3.79
C GLY A 148 -15.57 -5.94 -2.44
N ASP A 149 -14.32 -6.37 -2.25
CA ASP A 149 -13.79 -6.51 -0.90
C ASP A 149 -13.77 -5.13 -0.22
N VAL A 150 -14.17 -5.07 1.05
CA VAL A 150 -14.21 -3.84 1.86
C VAL A 150 -13.37 -4.01 3.11
N LEU A 151 -12.33 -3.20 3.25
CA LEU A 151 -11.44 -3.17 4.42
C LEU A 151 -11.87 -2.05 5.36
N ILE A 152 -11.89 -2.31 6.67
CA ILE A 152 -12.32 -1.34 7.68
C ILE A 152 -11.23 -1.21 8.75
N PHE A 153 -10.72 0.01 8.91
CA PHE A 153 -9.74 0.41 9.92
C PHE A 153 -10.37 1.45 10.86
N PRO A 154 -10.07 1.45 12.18
CA PRO A 154 -9.10 0.62 12.90
C PRO A 154 -9.58 -0.80 13.22
N ASP A 155 -10.78 -1.17 12.80
CA ASP A 155 -11.44 -2.43 13.23
C ASP A 155 -10.73 -3.70 12.71
N MET A 156 -9.79 -3.56 11.77
CA MET A 156 -9.00 -4.63 11.15
C MET A 156 -9.86 -5.77 10.59
N ILE A 157 -10.94 -5.41 9.89
CA ILE A 157 -11.89 -6.35 9.30
C ILE A 157 -11.94 -6.18 7.79
N ARG A 158 -12.06 -7.31 7.07
CA ARG A 158 -12.47 -7.38 5.67
C ARG A 158 -13.84 -8.03 5.54
N TYR A 159 -14.73 -7.41 4.79
CA TYR A 159 -15.86 -8.09 4.15
C TYR A 159 -15.50 -8.41 2.71
N ARG A 160 -15.91 -9.58 2.21
CA ARG A 160 -15.59 -10.01 0.84
C ARG A 160 -16.77 -9.83 -0.12
N ARG A 161 -16.46 -9.46 -1.38
CA ARG A 161 -17.41 -9.46 -2.52
C ARG A 161 -18.72 -8.70 -2.28
N LEU A 162 -18.66 -7.50 -1.69
CA LEU A 162 -19.82 -6.58 -1.65
C LEU A 162 -20.25 -6.26 -3.09
N THR A 163 -21.51 -6.52 -3.44
CA THR A 163 -22.05 -6.16 -4.76
C THR A 163 -22.86 -4.87 -4.69
N HIS A 164 -23.18 -4.31 -5.85
CA HIS A 164 -24.00 -3.11 -5.95
C HIS A 164 -25.45 -3.28 -5.45
N PHE A 165 -25.92 -4.52 -5.25
CA PHE A 165 -27.21 -4.82 -4.63
C PHE A 165 -27.18 -4.76 -3.10
N ASP A 166 -26.00 -4.95 -2.50
CA ASP A 166 -25.80 -5.10 -1.07
C ASP A 166 -25.46 -3.79 -0.36
N VAL A 167 -25.16 -2.72 -1.12
CA VAL A 167 -24.64 -1.45 -0.61
C VAL A 167 -25.51 -0.86 0.51
N ASP A 168 -26.84 -0.80 0.32
CA ASP A 168 -27.71 -0.15 1.29
C ASP A 168 -27.83 -0.94 2.60
N THR A 169 -27.82 -2.29 2.54
CA THR A 169 -27.84 -3.14 3.74
C THR A 169 -26.48 -3.15 4.43
N PHE A 170 -25.38 -3.20 3.68
CA PHE A 170 -24.03 -3.11 4.22
C PHE A 170 -23.78 -1.80 4.97
N VAL A 171 -24.12 -0.65 4.37
CA VAL A 171 -23.91 0.66 5.03
C VAL A 171 -24.80 0.81 6.26
N GLU A 172 -26.04 0.29 6.22
CA GLU A 172 -26.95 0.34 7.37
C GLU A 172 -26.50 -0.56 8.52
N GLU A 173 -26.15 -1.83 8.27
CA GLU A 173 -25.74 -2.75 9.34
C GLU A 173 -24.32 -2.45 9.85
N VAL A 174 -23.33 -2.27 8.97
CA VAL A 174 -21.92 -2.17 9.39
C VAL A 174 -21.51 -0.74 9.74
N LEU A 175 -21.94 0.27 8.97
CA LEU A 175 -21.44 1.65 9.17
C LEU A 175 -22.36 2.51 10.03
N VAL A 176 -23.66 2.27 10.04
CA VAL A 176 -24.62 3.01 10.88
C VAL A 176 -24.86 2.31 12.23
N LYS A 177 -25.11 0.99 12.24
CA LYS A 177 -25.42 0.25 13.47
C LYS A 177 -24.18 -0.28 14.20
N ASP A 178 -23.05 -0.41 13.51
CA ASP A 178 -21.83 -1.11 13.96
C ASP A 178 -22.09 -2.60 14.29
N GLY A 179 -22.91 -3.26 13.46
CA GLY A 179 -23.17 -4.70 13.47
C GLY A 179 -22.50 -5.43 12.29
N GLU A 180 -22.87 -6.69 12.06
CA GLU A 180 -22.33 -7.51 10.98
C GLU A 180 -23.25 -7.52 9.75
N TRP A 181 -22.71 -7.32 8.55
CA TRP A 181 -23.45 -7.47 7.29
C TRP A 181 -23.56 -8.94 6.88
N LEU A 182 -24.74 -9.54 7.11
CA LEU A 182 -25.11 -10.81 6.51
C LEU A 182 -25.49 -10.59 5.02
N PRO A 183 -25.03 -11.44 4.08
CA PRO A 183 -24.48 -12.79 4.27
C PRO A 183 -22.94 -12.87 4.44
N GLY A 184 -22.23 -11.75 4.52
CA GLY A 184 -20.77 -11.74 4.68
C GLY A 184 -20.32 -12.16 6.09
N THR A 185 -19.29 -13.01 6.17
CA THR A 185 -18.55 -13.20 7.42
C THR A 185 -17.40 -12.18 7.47
N PRO A 186 -17.23 -11.40 8.55
CA PRO A 186 -16.07 -10.53 8.71
C PRO A 186 -14.79 -11.36 8.88
N GLU A 187 -13.74 -10.99 8.15
CA GLU A 187 -12.42 -11.62 8.23
C GLU A 187 -11.42 -10.70 8.93
N THR A 188 -10.77 -11.20 9.98
CA THR A 188 -9.73 -10.45 10.69
C THR A 188 -8.48 -10.26 9.81
N LEU A 189 -8.15 -9.01 9.53
CA LEU A 189 -6.92 -8.59 8.88
C LEU A 189 -5.72 -8.74 9.83
N LYS A 190 -4.53 -8.97 9.27
CA LYS A 190 -3.29 -9.20 10.04
C LYS A 190 -2.12 -8.46 9.42
N GLY A 191 -1.20 -8.01 10.25
CA GLY A 191 -0.04 -7.24 9.82
C GLY A 191 -0.39 -5.78 9.52
N TRP A 192 0.41 -5.17 8.66
CA TRP A 192 0.38 -3.75 8.33
C TRP A 192 -0.17 -3.51 6.92
N TYR A 193 -0.93 -2.43 6.75
CA TYR A 193 -1.55 -2.04 5.49
C TYR A 193 -1.07 -0.65 5.07
N VAL A 194 -0.36 -0.59 3.96
CA VAL A 194 0.23 0.62 3.38
C VAL A 194 -0.55 1.01 2.13
N PHE A 195 -1.20 2.18 2.17
CA PHE A 195 -1.96 2.72 1.04
C PHE A 195 -1.22 3.92 0.44
N VAL A 196 -0.82 3.81 -0.83
CA VAL A 196 -0.08 4.87 -1.55
C VAL A 196 -1.01 5.53 -2.57
N CYS A 197 -1.17 6.85 -2.49
CA CYS A 197 -2.07 7.57 -3.37
C CYS A 197 -1.51 7.69 -4.80
N SER A 198 -2.12 7.01 -5.77
CA SER A 198 -1.66 6.92 -7.16
C SER A 198 -2.70 7.35 -8.22
N HIS A 199 -3.75 8.06 -7.80
CA HIS A 199 -4.92 8.39 -8.62
C HIS A 199 -4.65 9.46 -9.71
N GLY A 200 -3.91 9.09 -10.76
CA GLY A 200 -3.43 10.01 -11.80
C GLY A 200 -4.50 10.74 -12.60
N SER A 201 -5.71 10.17 -12.74
CA SER A 201 -6.85 10.81 -13.42
C SER A 201 -7.49 11.93 -12.60
N ARG A 202 -7.36 11.90 -11.27
CA ARG A 202 -7.81 12.97 -10.36
C ARG A 202 -6.69 13.96 -10.03
N ASP A 203 -5.49 13.46 -9.79
CA ASP A 203 -4.34 14.28 -9.38
C ASP A 203 -3.08 13.80 -10.10
N ARG A 204 -2.58 14.66 -10.99
CA ARG A 204 -1.38 14.38 -11.81
C ARG A 204 -0.14 14.13 -10.94
N ARG A 205 -0.01 14.80 -9.78
CA ARG A 205 1.10 14.60 -8.85
C ARG A 205 1.04 13.23 -8.20
N CYS A 206 -0.16 12.77 -7.81
CA CYS A 206 -0.34 11.40 -7.36
C CYS A 206 -0.07 10.38 -8.47
N GLY A 207 -0.47 10.69 -9.71
CA GLY A 207 -0.16 9.85 -10.88
C GLY A 207 1.34 9.69 -11.18
N VAL A 208 2.15 10.72 -10.89
CA VAL A 208 3.62 10.68 -11.08
C VAL A 208 4.35 10.13 -9.85
N CYS A 209 4.05 10.61 -8.64
CA CYS A 209 4.72 10.19 -7.40
C CYS A 209 4.31 8.78 -6.91
N GLY A 210 3.07 8.36 -7.16
CA GLY A 210 2.52 7.12 -6.61
C GLY A 210 3.17 5.83 -7.12
N PRO A 211 3.32 5.62 -8.44
CA PRO A 211 3.89 4.39 -8.99
C PRO A 211 5.35 4.11 -8.57
N PRO A 212 6.29 5.08 -8.55
CA PRO A 212 7.64 4.85 -8.03
C PRO A 212 7.66 4.41 -6.56
N LEU A 213 6.82 5.01 -5.71
CA LEU A 213 6.69 4.60 -4.30
C LEU A 213 6.16 3.17 -4.17
N LEU A 214 5.13 2.81 -4.95
CA LEU A 214 4.55 1.47 -4.92
C LEU A 214 5.55 0.38 -5.32
N ASN A 215 6.36 0.64 -6.35
CA ASN A 215 7.42 -0.27 -6.77
C ASN A 215 8.46 -0.43 -5.66
N ARG A 216 8.94 0.69 -5.11
CA ARG A 216 9.93 0.71 -4.03
C ARG A 216 9.45 -0.01 -2.76
N PHE A 217 8.19 0.18 -2.35
CA PHE A 217 7.61 -0.55 -1.23
C PHE A 217 7.56 -2.06 -1.50
N LYS A 218 7.19 -2.49 -2.71
CA LYS A 218 7.15 -3.92 -3.07
C LYS A 218 8.56 -4.53 -3.04
N GLU A 219 9.55 -3.85 -3.61
CA GLU A 219 10.96 -4.26 -3.60
C GLU A 219 11.50 -4.42 -2.16
N GLU A 220 11.32 -3.42 -1.29
CA GLU A 220 11.83 -3.50 0.08
C GLU A 220 11.09 -4.53 0.94
N ILE A 221 9.77 -4.70 0.74
CA ILE A 221 9.01 -5.77 1.41
C ILE A 221 9.53 -7.16 1.02
N GLU A 222 9.97 -7.34 -0.23
CA GLU A 222 10.61 -8.58 -0.71
C GLU A 222 12.01 -8.76 -0.12
N ILE A 223 12.88 -7.74 -0.21
CA ILE A 223 14.25 -7.75 0.34
C ILE A 223 14.26 -8.05 1.84
N LEU A 224 13.33 -7.47 2.61
CA LEU A 224 13.23 -7.64 4.06
C LEU A 224 12.43 -8.89 4.48
N GLY A 225 11.89 -9.68 3.54
CA GLY A 225 11.10 -10.87 3.84
C GLY A 225 9.79 -10.56 4.60
N LEU A 226 9.17 -9.42 4.33
CA LEU A 226 7.96 -8.92 5.00
C LEU A 226 6.66 -9.34 4.31
N HIS A 227 6.71 -10.20 3.29
CA HIS A 227 5.53 -10.78 2.66
C HIS A 227 4.57 -11.40 3.69
N GLY A 228 3.27 -11.13 3.53
CA GLY A 228 2.22 -11.57 4.47
C GLY A 228 2.21 -10.86 5.83
N LYS A 229 3.21 -10.01 6.13
CA LYS A 229 3.23 -9.12 7.31
C LYS A 229 2.95 -7.66 6.93
N VAL A 230 3.33 -7.24 5.73
CA VAL A 230 3.07 -5.90 5.18
C VAL A 230 2.40 -6.06 3.82
N SER A 231 1.22 -5.47 3.67
CA SER A 231 0.50 -5.35 2.41
C SER A 231 0.60 -3.91 1.91
N VAL A 232 1.01 -3.72 0.65
CA VAL A 232 1.03 -2.40 0.01
C VAL A 232 0.07 -2.37 -1.18
N SER A 233 -0.74 -1.33 -1.26
CA SER A 233 -1.74 -1.16 -2.34
C SER A 233 -1.84 0.30 -2.79
N PRO A 234 -2.04 0.57 -4.09
CA PRO A 234 -2.42 1.89 -4.54
C PRO A 234 -3.81 2.26 -4.01
N CYS A 235 -4.04 3.55 -3.77
CA CYS A 235 -5.34 4.10 -3.41
C CYS A 235 -5.72 5.34 -4.22
N SER A 236 -7.03 5.58 -4.30
CA SER A 236 -7.64 6.77 -4.89
C SER A 236 -7.24 8.04 -4.14
N HIS A 237 -7.50 9.21 -4.73
CA HIS A 237 -7.04 10.49 -4.20
C HIS A 237 -7.57 10.78 -2.78
N ILE A 238 -6.69 10.67 -1.79
CA ILE A 238 -6.97 10.88 -0.36
C ILE A 238 -6.87 12.34 0.10
N GLY A 239 -6.65 13.29 -0.81
CA GLY A 239 -6.43 14.71 -0.49
C GLY A 239 -4.95 15.06 -0.38
N GLY A 240 -4.66 16.36 -0.20
CA GLY A 240 -3.29 16.84 0.03
C GLY A 240 -2.37 16.79 -1.20
N HIS A 241 -2.83 17.25 -2.38
CA HIS A 241 -2.02 17.29 -3.61
C HIS A 241 -0.67 18.03 -3.45
N LYS A 242 -0.62 19.07 -2.60
CA LYS A 242 0.62 19.78 -2.26
C LYS A 242 1.67 18.84 -1.66
N TYR A 243 1.22 17.87 -0.86
CA TYR A 243 2.01 16.86 -0.16
C TYR A 243 2.21 15.55 -0.95
N ALA A 244 1.96 15.55 -2.28
CA ALA A 244 2.08 14.36 -3.12
C ALA A 244 3.42 13.63 -2.93
N GLY A 245 3.34 12.29 -2.96
CA GLY A 245 4.06 11.43 -2.02
C GLY A 245 3.21 11.10 -0.77
N ASN A 246 1.88 10.95 -0.94
CA ASN A 246 0.96 10.67 0.17
C ASN A 246 0.85 9.16 0.42
N VAL A 247 1.09 8.74 1.67
CA VAL A 247 1.04 7.35 2.14
C VAL A 247 0.23 7.27 3.43
N ILE A 248 -0.60 6.25 3.60
CA ILE A 248 -1.24 5.93 4.90
C ILE A 248 -0.75 4.56 5.34
N ILE A 249 -0.33 4.44 6.60
CA ILE A 249 0.09 3.17 7.22
C ILE A 249 -0.86 2.84 8.36
N PHE A 250 -1.53 1.71 8.27
CA PHE A 250 -2.35 1.12 9.35
C PHE A 250 -1.67 -0.11 9.93
N GLY A 251 -1.79 -0.28 11.24
CA GLY A 251 -1.35 -1.47 11.95
C GLY A 251 -1.47 -1.31 13.46
N SER A 252 -1.31 -2.41 14.19
CA SER A 252 -1.28 -2.40 15.65
C SER A 252 0.06 -1.88 16.17
N ASN A 253 0.01 -0.90 17.07
CA ASN A 253 1.17 -0.45 17.82
C ASN A 253 1.59 -1.49 18.89
N ILE A 254 2.65 -1.20 19.65
CA ILE A 254 3.16 -2.07 20.73
C ILE A 254 2.14 -2.33 21.86
N ASN A 255 1.12 -1.47 22.01
CA ASN A 255 0.03 -1.61 22.98
C ASN A 255 -1.14 -2.44 22.43
N GLY A 256 -1.08 -2.86 21.16
CA GLY A 256 -2.15 -3.57 20.45
C GLY A 256 -3.20 -2.65 19.80
N GLU A 257 -3.12 -1.34 19.98
CA GLU A 257 -4.05 -0.37 19.42
C GLU A 257 -3.78 -0.17 17.93
N VAL A 258 -4.83 -0.22 17.10
CA VAL A 258 -4.70 -0.03 15.66
C VAL A 258 -4.71 1.45 15.34
N THR A 259 -3.61 1.93 14.78
CA THR A 259 -3.42 3.33 14.37
C THR A 259 -3.54 3.48 12.85
N GLY A 260 -3.62 4.72 12.37
CA GLY A 260 -3.63 5.05 10.95
C GLY A 260 -2.85 6.34 10.71
N HIS A 261 -1.54 6.24 10.50
CA HIS A 261 -0.65 7.39 10.33
C HIS A 261 -0.56 7.79 8.86
N TRP A 262 -0.67 9.10 8.61
CA TRP A 262 -0.55 9.69 7.29
C TRP A 262 0.83 10.32 7.12
N TYR A 263 1.40 10.14 5.94
CA TYR A 263 2.66 10.72 5.53
C TYR A 263 2.48 11.49 4.21
N GLY A 264 3.31 12.52 4.02
CA GLY A 264 3.37 13.35 2.82
C GLY A 264 4.81 13.63 2.43
N TYR A 265 5.02 14.04 1.17
CA TYR A 265 6.36 14.22 0.58
C TYR A 265 7.28 12.99 0.67
N VAL A 266 6.71 11.79 0.78
CA VAL A 266 7.46 10.54 0.78
C VAL A 266 8.08 10.35 -0.62
N THR A 267 9.39 10.09 -0.67
CA THR A 267 10.14 9.68 -1.87
C THR A 267 10.50 8.19 -1.79
N PRO A 268 10.95 7.56 -2.89
CA PRO A 268 11.48 6.19 -2.84
C PRO A 268 12.64 5.99 -1.86
N ASP A 269 13.41 7.04 -1.55
CA ASP A 269 14.53 6.96 -0.61
C ASP A 269 14.06 6.92 0.86
N ASP A 270 12.86 7.44 1.15
CA ASP A 270 12.27 7.39 2.50
C ASP A 270 11.65 6.01 2.83
N VAL A 271 11.35 5.19 1.81
CA VAL A 271 10.60 3.93 1.97
C VAL A 271 11.27 2.94 2.94
N PRO A 272 12.60 2.68 2.88
CA PRO A 272 13.28 1.85 3.88
C PRO A 272 13.10 2.40 5.31
N THR A 273 13.12 3.73 5.47
CA THR A 273 12.94 4.38 6.78
C THR A 273 11.54 4.16 7.34
N LEU A 274 10.49 4.25 6.50
CA LEU A 274 9.12 3.96 6.92
C LEU A 274 8.92 2.48 7.30
N LEU A 275 9.58 1.56 6.60
CA LEU A 275 9.54 0.13 6.93
C LEU A 275 10.33 -0.20 8.20
N GLU A 276 11.51 0.39 8.39
CA GLU A 276 12.37 0.12 9.56
C GLU A 276 11.86 0.82 10.84
N GLN A 277 11.61 2.12 10.79
CA GLN A 277 11.24 2.92 11.96
C GLN A 277 9.77 2.69 12.34
N HIS A 278 8.83 3.00 11.44
CA HIS A 278 7.41 2.90 11.81
C HIS A 278 6.96 1.44 11.90
N ILE A 279 7.11 0.64 10.84
CA ILE A 279 6.62 -0.74 10.84
C ILE A 279 7.50 -1.67 11.70
N GLY A 280 8.82 -1.46 11.72
CA GLY A 280 9.76 -2.30 12.46
C GLY A 280 9.91 -1.97 13.94
N LYS A 281 9.93 -0.69 14.32
CA LYS A 281 10.15 -0.22 15.71
C LYS A 281 8.92 0.41 16.36
N GLY A 282 7.90 0.81 15.59
CA GLY A 282 6.78 1.62 16.07
C GLY A 282 7.09 3.12 16.17
N GLU A 283 8.22 3.57 15.61
CA GLU A 283 8.72 4.95 15.70
C GLU A 283 8.16 5.81 14.54
N ILE A 284 7.52 6.94 14.85
CA ILE A 284 6.90 7.80 13.84
C ILE A 284 7.95 8.68 13.15
N VAL A 285 7.99 8.62 11.82
CA VAL A 285 8.85 9.42 10.95
C VAL A 285 8.33 10.87 10.86
N ASP A 286 8.59 11.67 11.89
CA ASP A 286 7.93 12.97 12.10
C ASP A 286 8.15 14.00 10.98
N TRP A 287 9.28 13.97 10.27
CA TRP A 287 9.55 14.91 9.16
C TRP A 287 8.74 14.63 7.88
N LEU A 288 8.10 13.46 7.79
CA LEU A 288 7.14 13.10 6.74
C LEU A 288 5.70 13.05 7.26
N TRP A 289 5.50 13.11 8.58
CA TRP A 289 4.23 12.83 9.22
C TRP A 289 3.25 14.00 9.08
N ARG A 290 2.04 13.69 8.60
CA ARG A 290 0.95 14.65 8.40
C ARG A 290 -0.07 14.68 9.53
N GLY A 291 -0.31 13.53 10.15
CA GLY A 291 -1.42 13.34 11.07
C GLY A 291 -1.77 11.87 11.30
N GLN A 292 -2.77 11.64 12.15
CA GLN A 292 -3.22 10.30 12.53
C GLN A 292 -4.75 10.27 12.60
N MET A 293 -5.34 9.16 12.12
CA MET A 293 -6.76 8.86 12.29
C MET A 293 -7.18 8.95 13.78
N GLY A 294 -8.33 9.57 14.04
CA GLY A 294 -8.88 9.75 15.39
C GLY A 294 -8.28 10.89 16.23
N LEU A 295 -7.40 11.74 15.66
CA LEU A 295 -6.87 12.93 16.35
C LEU A 295 -7.33 14.24 15.68
N THR A 296 -7.68 15.23 16.49
CA THR A 296 -7.88 16.64 16.05
C THR A 296 -6.59 17.29 15.56
N GLU A 297 -6.67 18.45 14.89
CA GLU A 297 -5.48 19.20 14.46
C GLU A 297 -4.58 19.56 15.66
N GLU A 298 -5.17 20.04 16.76
CA GLU A 298 -4.46 20.40 17.97
C GLU A 298 -3.80 19.20 18.67
N GLU A 299 -4.46 18.04 18.67
CA GLU A 299 -3.88 16.80 19.18
C GLU A 299 -2.76 16.27 18.28
N GLN A 300 -2.90 16.40 16.95
CA GLN A 300 -1.84 16.02 16.02
C GLN A 300 -0.57 16.85 16.25
N LEU A 301 -0.71 18.18 16.35
CA LEU A 301 0.40 19.10 16.63
C LEU A 301 1.06 18.79 17.98
N ARG A 302 0.27 18.65 19.06
CA ARG A 302 0.76 18.29 20.40
C ARG A 302 1.47 16.93 20.42
N SER A 303 0.95 15.96 19.67
CA SER A 303 1.51 14.61 19.57
C SER A 303 2.89 14.61 18.89
N GLN A 304 3.07 15.43 17.83
CA GLN A 304 4.38 15.64 17.22
C GLN A 304 5.34 16.39 18.15
N GLU A 305 4.89 17.49 18.77
CA GLU A 305 5.74 18.27 19.68
C GLU A 305 6.31 17.39 20.82
N LEU A 306 5.47 16.55 21.43
CA LEU A 306 5.90 15.62 22.48
C LEU A 306 6.95 14.61 21.98
N ARG A 307 6.79 14.05 20.77
CA ARG A 307 7.80 13.14 20.19
C ARG A 307 9.12 13.85 19.91
N LEU A 308 9.07 15.08 19.40
CA LEU A 308 10.27 15.87 19.12
C LEU A 308 11.02 16.26 20.40
N GLN A 309 10.30 16.58 21.48
CA GLN A 309 10.90 16.84 22.79
C GLN A 309 11.62 15.60 23.35
N LEU A 310 10.94 14.45 23.39
CA LEU A 310 11.51 13.18 23.87
C LEU A 310 12.72 12.73 23.04
N ASN A 311 12.66 12.89 21.72
CA ASN A 311 13.80 12.60 20.84
C ASN A 311 14.95 13.60 21.04
N GLY A 312 14.68 14.85 21.39
CA GLY A 312 15.69 15.83 21.78
C GLY A 312 16.42 15.44 23.05
N GLU A 313 15.67 15.08 24.10
CA GLU A 313 16.20 14.63 25.39
C GLU A 313 17.04 13.35 25.25
N ALA A 314 16.52 12.33 24.54
CA ALA A 314 17.25 11.09 24.29
C ALA A 314 18.57 11.30 23.53
N ASN A 315 18.63 12.27 22.61
CA ASN A 315 19.87 12.64 21.91
C ASN A 315 20.87 13.38 22.83
N ILE A 316 20.38 14.21 23.76
CA ILE A 316 21.23 14.88 24.76
C ILE A 316 21.80 13.86 25.76
N GLU A 317 20.99 12.92 26.26
CA GLU A 317 21.48 11.84 27.13
C GLU A 317 22.47 10.94 26.41
N ARG A 318 22.20 10.57 25.15
CA ARG A 318 23.12 9.74 24.34
C ARG A 318 24.44 10.46 24.08
N SER A 319 24.41 11.76 23.75
CA SER A 319 25.61 12.59 23.59
C SER A 319 26.38 12.74 24.92
N SER A 320 25.67 12.94 26.04
CA SER A 320 26.28 13.03 27.37
C SER A 320 26.94 11.72 27.78
N ASN A 321 26.30 10.57 27.52
CA ASN A 321 26.87 9.25 27.76
C ASN A 321 28.09 8.98 26.87
N GLU A 322 28.08 9.39 25.60
CA GLU A 322 29.28 9.33 24.74
C GLU A 322 30.42 10.24 25.23
N VAL A 323 30.12 11.42 25.76
CA VAL A 323 31.12 12.32 26.36
C VAL A 323 31.71 11.74 27.64
N ILE A 324 30.88 11.20 28.53
CA ILE A 324 31.31 10.49 29.74
C ILE A 324 32.17 9.26 29.37
N GLN A 325 31.78 8.50 28.35
CA GLN A 325 32.53 7.33 27.88
C GLN A 325 33.88 7.69 27.21
N ARG A 326 34.03 8.93 26.71
CA ARG A 326 35.34 9.47 26.28
C ARG A 326 36.18 9.91 27.48
N GLN A 327 35.60 10.63 28.44
CA GLN A 327 36.32 11.04 29.68
C GLN A 327 36.85 9.84 30.48
N LEU A 328 36.05 8.77 30.62
CA LEU A 328 36.48 7.52 31.27
C LEU A 328 37.56 6.73 30.50
N LYS A 329 37.80 7.05 29.21
CA LYS A 329 38.95 6.51 28.46
C LYS A 329 40.23 7.32 28.67
N ASP A 330 40.12 8.64 28.85
CA ASP A 330 41.28 9.50 29.07
C ASP A 330 41.84 9.36 30.51
N GLU A 331 41.00 9.16 31.53
CA GLU A 331 41.45 8.96 32.92
C GLU A 331 42.27 7.66 33.12
N ASN A 332 42.01 6.62 32.33
CA ASN A 332 42.73 5.34 32.41
C ASN A 332 44.14 5.37 31.78
N THR A 333 44.64 6.53 31.35
CA THR A 333 46.01 6.71 30.85
C THR A 333 46.88 7.60 31.74
N SER A 334 46.63 7.62 33.07
CA SER A 334 47.53 8.28 34.02
C SER A 334 47.77 7.50 35.33
N SER A 335 48.83 6.69 35.34
CA SER A 335 49.77 6.56 36.47
C SER A 335 50.75 5.40 36.27
N CYS A 336 52.00 5.73 35.99
CA CYS A 336 53.17 4.96 36.45
C CYS A 336 54.41 5.87 36.36
N ARG A 337 54.71 6.58 37.45
CA ARG A 337 55.92 7.41 37.57
C ARG A 337 56.94 6.67 38.44
N SER A 338 58.09 6.32 37.88
CA SER A 338 59.32 6.09 38.63
C SER A 338 60.47 6.85 37.95
N GLN A 339 61.43 7.31 38.75
CA GLN A 339 62.50 8.23 38.33
C GLN A 339 63.71 7.46 37.78
N VAL A 340 64.52 8.12 36.95
CA VAL A 340 65.93 8.47 37.21
C VAL A 340 66.46 9.36 36.07
N GLU A 341 67.51 10.14 36.35
CA GLU A 341 68.02 11.27 35.56
C GLU A 341 68.88 10.87 34.33
N GLY A 342 68.99 11.78 33.35
CA GLY A 342 69.94 11.66 32.23
C GLY A 342 69.86 12.81 31.22
N LEU A 343 70.95 13.57 31.06
CA LEU A 343 71.11 14.68 30.10
C LEU A 343 70.98 14.25 28.63
N GLY A 344 70.52 15.15 27.74
CA GLY A 344 70.83 15.08 26.31
C GLY A 344 69.92 15.92 25.40
N CYS A 345 70.49 16.90 24.68
CA CYS A 345 69.81 17.65 23.62
C CYS A 345 69.91 16.92 22.26
N CYS A 346 68.96 17.16 21.34
CA CYS A 346 69.18 17.68 19.98
C CYS A 346 68.01 17.39 19.01
N GLN A 347 68.10 18.00 17.83
CA GLN A 347 67.06 18.23 16.83
C GLN A 347 67.46 17.62 15.47
N GLU A 348 66.50 17.52 14.53
CA GLU A 348 66.63 17.32 13.08
C GLU A 348 66.93 15.94 12.45
N ASN A 349 66.13 15.66 11.39
CA ASN A 349 66.36 14.92 10.14
C ASN A 349 67.16 13.60 10.07
N GLY A 350 66.59 12.63 9.34
CA GLY A 350 67.31 11.48 8.79
C GLY A 350 66.40 10.47 8.06
N GLU A 351 66.66 10.20 6.77
CA GLU A 351 65.89 9.26 5.95
C GLU A 351 66.35 7.79 6.09
N SER A 352 65.48 6.87 5.67
CA SER A 352 65.79 5.59 5.00
C SER A 352 66.71 4.55 5.68
N CYS A 353 66.16 3.35 5.92
CA CYS A 353 66.86 2.10 5.59
C CYS A 353 65.90 0.90 5.49
N CYS A 354 66.00 0.12 4.41
CA CYS A 354 65.15 -1.05 4.14
C CYS A 354 65.76 -2.36 4.68
N GLN A 355 64.92 -3.35 5.05
CA GLN A 355 64.89 -4.71 4.43
C GLN A 355 63.92 -5.68 5.14
N ASN A 356 63.18 -6.48 4.35
CA ASN A 356 62.48 -7.69 4.80
C ASN A 356 63.43 -8.90 4.79
N PRO A 357 63.16 -9.97 5.56
CA PRO A 357 62.94 -11.26 4.89
C PRO A 357 61.90 -12.22 5.50
N VAL A 358 61.04 -12.77 4.62
CA VAL A 358 60.71 -14.21 4.40
C VAL A 358 60.24 -15.14 5.55
N LEU A 359 59.11 -15.84 5.28
CA LEU A 359 58.50 -16.96 6.03
C LEU A 359 59.32 -18.28 5.99
N PRO A 360 59.22 -19.14 7.02
CA PRO A 360 58.34 -20.34 6.98
C PRO A 360 57.69 -20.63 8.37
N GLY A 361 56.83 -21.64 8.63
CA GLY A 361 56.21 -22.73 7.87
C GLY A 361 55.34 -23.59 8.83
N LYS A 362 54.42 -24.43 8.31
CA LYS A 362 53.47 -25.26 9.10
C LYS A 362 54.15 -26.45 9.82
N PRO A 363 53.56 -27.00 10.90
CA PRO A 363 52.90 -28.33 10.76
C PRO A 363 51.61 -28.54 11.58
N ASP A 364 50.91 -29.65 11.33
CA ASP A 364 49.64 -30.08 11.95
C ASP A 364 49.86 -31.05 13.15
N ASN A 365 48.89 -31.17 14.07
CA ASN A 365 48.17 -32.44 14.43
C ASN A 365 47.23 -32.35 15.67
N LEU A 366 46.48 -33.46 15.87
CA LEU A 366 45.49 -33.81 16.92
C LEU A 366 46.09 -33.76 18.38
N ASP A 367 45.37 -33.94 19.52
CA ASP A 367 44.25 -34.87 19.78
C ASP A 367 43.52 -34.69 21.17
N THR A 368 42.28 -35.22 21.25
CA THR A 368 41.49 -35.82 22.37
C THR A 368 41.08 -35.14 23.72
N ASN A 369 39.85 -35.54 24.13
CA ASN A 369 39.27 -35.78 25.49
C ASN A 369 38.59 -34.63 26.27
N GLU A 370 37.50 -34.83 27.06
CA GLU A 370 36.77 -36.05 27.48
C GLU A 370 35.23 -35.84 27.75
N ARG A 371 34.51 -36.93 28.05
CA ARG A 371 33.06 -37.11 28.37
C ARG A 371 32.60 -36.39 29.68
N ALA A 372 31.34 -36.35 30.16
CA ALA A 372 30.06 -37.06 29.92
C ALA A 372 28.85 -36.10 30.26
N VAL A 373 27.54 -36.39 30.10
CA VAL A 373 26.71 -37.41 30.79
C VAL A 373 25.38 -37.68 30.05
N LYS A 374 25.05 -38.99 29.96
CA LYS A 374 23.78 -39.72 29.74
C LYS A 374 22.44 -38.99 29.48
N ALA A 375 21.73 -39.50 28.47
CA ALA A 375 20.27 -39.46 28.36
C ALA A 375 19.59 -40.68 29.03
N THR A 376 18.27 -40.62 29.23
CA THR A 376 17.40 -41.79 29.50
C THR A 376 16.23 -41.86 28.51
N THR A 377 15.90 -43.10 28.14
CA THR A 377 14.95 -43.52 27.08
C THR A 377 13.49 -43.57 27.52
N GLU A 378 12.55 -43.61 26.57
CA GLU A 378 11.60 -44.76 26.40
C GLU A 378 10.85 -44.72 25.04
N LYS A 379 10.16 -45.81 24.68
CA LYS A 379 9.83 -46.22 23.29
C LYS A 379 8.40 -45.89 22.82
N LYS A 380 8.20 -45.84 21.49
CA LYS A 380 7.36 -46.78 20.66
C LYS A 380 7.46 -46.37 19.16
N LYS A 381 7.84 -47.27 18.22
CA LYS A 381 6.98 -48.22 17.44
C LYS A 381 5.78 -47.51 16.74
N SER A 382 5.36 -47.79 15.49
CA SER A 382 5.62 -48.89 14.53
C SER A 382 4.83 -48.61 13.21
N SER A 383 5.12 -49.08 11.98
CA SER A 383 6.31 -49.69 11.30
C SER A 383 6.00 -49.92 9.80
N LYS A 384 7.00 -49.90 8.89
CA LYS A 384 7.02 -50.50 7.51
C LYS A 384 6.13 -49.80 6.44
N LYS A 385 6.40 -49.92 5.13
CA LYS A 385 7.28 -50.86 4.39
C LYS A 385 7.83 -50.24 3.08
N LEU A 386 9.12 -50.43 2.81
CA LEU A 386 9.70 -50.28 1.47
C LEU A 386 9.37 -51.53 0.63
N LEU A 387 9.17 -51.41 -0.68
CA LEU A 387 9.12 -52.55 -1.60
C LEU A 387 10.03 -52.33 -2.81
N SER A 388 10.90 -53.30 -3.05
CA SER A 388 11.91 -53.35 -4.12
C SER A 388 11.52 -54.36 -5.20
N ARG A 389 11.86 -54.12 -6.47
CA ARG A 389 12.58 -55.10 -7.32
C ARG A 389 12.97 -54.59 -8.73
N MET A 390 14.25 -54.82 -9.02
CA MET A 390 14.86 -55.27 -10.29
C MET A 390 14.98 -54.37 -11.53
N ASN A 391 16.22 -54.36 -12.04
CA ASN A 391 16.68 -53.85 -13.32
C ASN A 391 16.30 -54.78 -14.49
N SER A 392 16.15 -54.23 -15.71
CA SER A 392 16.88 -54.67 -16.91
C SER A 392 16.71 -53.67 -18.08
N GLY A 393 17.57 -53.76 -19.10
CA GLY A 393 17.28 -53.28 -20.46
C GLY A 393 17.85 -51.91 -20.86
N LYS A 394 18.91 -51.91 -21.69
CA LYS A 394 19.38 -50.74 -22.44
C LYS A 394 18.37 -50.36 -23.52
N GLY A 395 18.10 -49.06 -23.68
CA GLY A 395 17.36 -48.51 -24.83
C GLY A 395 17.53 -47.00 -24.91
N THR A 396 18.39 -46.51 -25.81
CA THR A 396 18.65 -45.08 -25.99
C THR A 396 17.49 -44.40 -26.69
N PHE A 397 16.72 -43.59 -25.94
CA PHE A 397 15.82 -42.59 -26.50
C PHE A 397 16.12 -41.23 -25.85
N THR A 398 16.48 -40.25 -26.68
CA THR A 398 16.72 -38.85 -26.30
C THR A 398 15.39 -38.15 -26.00
N ARG A 399 14.77 -38.49 -24.87
CA ARG A 399 13.58 -37.80 -24.37
C ARG A 399 14.01 -36.39 -23.91
N LYS A 400 13.76 -35.38 -24.74
CA LYS A 400 13.87 -33.97 -24.34
C LYS A 400 13.07 -33.78 -23.05
N VAL A 401 13.77 -33.53 -21.94
CA VAL A 401 13.14 -33.07 -20.70
C VAL A 401 12.66 -31.66 -20.99
N ARG A 402 11.37 -31.53 -21.31
CA ARG A 402 10.72 -30.22 -21.32
C ARG A 402 10.77 -29.73 -19.87
N ALA A 403 11.43 -28.60 -19.64
CA ALA A 403 11.39 -27.95 -18.34
C ALA A 403 9.93 -27.85 -17.89
N ARG A 404 9.64 -28.20 -16.63
CA ARG A 404 8.35 -27.86 -16.05
C ARG A 404 8.21 -26.34 -16.16
N PRO A 405 7.09 -25.82 -16.70
CA PRO A 405 6.90 -24.39 -16.70
C PRO A 405 6.74 -23.95 -15.24
N THR A 406 7.43 -22.88 -14.85
CA THR A 406 7.55 -22.41 -13.46
C THR A 406 6.19 -22.11 -12.81
N TRP A 407 5.15 -21.82 -13.59
CA TRP A 407 3.79 -21.63 -13.05
C TRP A 407 3.23 -22.86 -12.31
N LEU A 408 3.69 -24.08 -12.62
CA LEU A 408 3.23 -25.30 -11.96
C LEU A 408 3.83 -25.49 -10.55
N GLU A 409 4.83 -24.69 -10.17
CA GLU A 409 5.44 -24.71 -8.82
C GLU A 409 4.77 -23.71 -7.86
N ASN A 410 3.89 -22.84 -8.37
CA ASN A 410 3.18 -21.80 -7.62
C ASN A 410 1.70 -22.11 -7.35
N TRP A 411 1.22 -23.32 -7.63
CA TRP A 411 -0.20 -23.67 -7.42
C TRP A 411 -0.50 -23.99 -5.97
N GLU A 412 -1.46 -23.24 -5.40
CA GLU A 412 -2.05 -23.59 -4.11
C GLU A 412 -3.07 -24.74 -4.28
N ARG A 413 -3.62 -25.21 -3.16
CA ARG A 413 -4.54 -26.36 -3.15
C ARG A 413 -5.84 -26.01 -3.88
N GLU A 414 -6.22 -24.74 -3.79
CA GLU A 414 -7.40 -24.10 -4.34
C GLU A 414 -7.32 -24.03 -5.87
N ASP A 415 -6.16 -23.64 -6.45
CA ASP A 415 -5.91 -23.63 -7.91
C ASP A 415 -6.05 -25.02 -8.53
N THR A 416 -5.59 -26.03 -7.78
CA THR A 416 -5.70 -27.44 -8.17
C THR A 416 -7.16 -27.86 -8.25
N TYR A 417 -8.00 -27.47 -7.28
CA TYR A 417 -9.44 -27.77 -7.31
C TYR A 417 -10.19 -26.99 -8.39
N ALA A 418 -9.88 -25.69 -8.59
CA ALA A 418 -10.48 -24.88 -9.64
C ALA A 418 -10.21 -25.47 -11.03
N THR A 419 -8.97 -25.87 -11.30
CA THR A 419 -8.58 -26.52 -12.56
C THR A 419 -9.30 -27.85 -12.76
N LEU A 420 -9.37 -28.69 -11.73
CA LEU A 420 -10.09 -29.95 -11.81
C LEU A 420 -11.58 -29.73 -12.10
N ALA A 421 -12.22 -28.73 -11.48
CA ALA A 421 -13.61 -28.39 -11.75
C ALA A 421 -13.85 -27.98 -13.21
N VAL A 422 -12.97 -27.15 -13.80
CA VAL A 422 -13.03 -26.78 -15.22
C VAL A 422 -12.83 -27.99 -16.13
N ALA A 423 -11.87 -28.87 -15.80
CA ALA A 423 -11.63 -30.09 -16.57
C ALA A 423 -12.83 -31.05 -16.54
N PHE A 424 -13.45 -31.25 -15.36
CA PHE A 424 -14.66 -32.07 -15.24
C PHE A 424 -15.84 -31.45 -16.00
N ALA A 425 -16.06 -30.14 -15.92
CA ALA A 425 -17.11 -29.46 -16.67
C ALA A 425 -16.94 -29.65 -18.19
N ALA A 426 -15.72 -29.50 -18.72
CA ALA A 426 -15.43 -29.75 -20.14
C ALA A 426 -15.70 -31.20 -20.55
N VAL A 427 -15.34 -32.18 -19.71
CA VAL A 427 -15.62 -33.60 -19.94
C VAL A 427 -17.14 -33.87 -19.92
N SER A 428 -17.88 -33.30 -18.98
CA SER A 428 -19.35 -33.43 -18.92
C SER A 428 -20.04 -32.87 -20.16
N VAL A 429 -19.61 -31.71 -20.66
CA VAL A 429 -20.11 -31.12 -21.92
C VAL A 429 -19.77 -32.02 -23.11
N PHE A 430 -18.55 -32.55 -23.19
CA PHE A 430 -18.15 -33.47 -24.26
C PHE A 430 -18.98 -34.76 -24.26
N VAL A 431 -19.20 -35.38 -23.09
CA VAL A 431 -20.03 -36.58 -22.96
C VAL A 431 -21.49 -36.29 -23.34
N ALA A 432 -22.07 -35.18 -22.88
CA ALA A 432 -23.42 -34.77 -23.24
C ALA A 432 -23.57 -34.56 -24.76
N TYR A 433 -22.59 -33.91 -25.39
CA TYR A 433 -22.55 -33.72 -26.85
C TYR A 433 -22.41 -35.06 -27.60
N SER A 434 -21.57 -35.98 -27.12
CA SER A 434 -21.43 -37.32 -27.68
C SER A 434 -22.73 -38.14 -27.59
N CYS A 435 -23.44 -38.08 -26.46
CA CYS A 435 -24.75 -38.73 -26.31
C CYS A 435 -25.80 -38.11 -27.24
N TYR A 436 -25.85 -36.78 -27.34
CA TYR A 436 -26.73 -36.08 -28.28
C TYR A 436 -26.46 -36.49 -29.74
N LYS A 437 -25.19 -36.65 -30.11
CA LYS A 437 -24.78 -37.10 -31.45
C LYS A 437 -25.10 -38.58 -31.73
N GLN A 438 -25.25 -39.43 -30.71
CA GLN A 438 -25.64 -40.84 -30.87
C GLN A 438 -27.16 -41.07 -30.89
N LEU A 439 -27.95 -40.06 -30.49
CA LEU A 439 -29.42 -40.09 -30.53
C LEU A 439 -30.00 -39.56 -31.85
N ARG A 440 -29.16 -39.37 -32.87
CA ARG A 440 -29.49 -38.79 -34.18
C ARG A 440 -28.80 -39.53 -35.32
#